data_AF-A0A165DEE1-F1
#
_entry.id   AF-A0A165DEE1-F1
#
_cell.length_a   1.000
_cell.length_b   1.000
_cell.length_c   1.000
_cell.angle_alpha   90.00
_cell.angle_beta   90.00
_cell.angle_gamma   90.00
#
_symmetry.space_group_name_H-M   'P 1'
#
loop_
_entity.id
_entity.type
_entity.pdbx_description
1 polymer ?
#
loop_
_entity_poly.entity_id
_entity_poly.type
_entity_poly.pdbx_seq_one_letter_code
_entity_poly.pdbx_strand_id
1 'polypeptide(L)'
;MLDSLNALMLPALTNLNVDFDFWPWEDALFIDLRPLLEKTSALEVLDLDLHHLPLLSAHALPHLRTFIGDVQDSLTLCDANRPLHTLDLTLSFPDYDLTVTINDIADRTALLSRLARTPTLRRLFFVHGGRQDVGSNSGNRGYLPPSVFHQVATSCPDLTHLEICVDGSLQQIGSVLELLPNLVWIRLHLQHTTFASVNSYEVQRNLLTPSSRLRFIWLDDHLTLHMPPTLPRGNEVRSITFLVDQDQEGTHVLRPNPYRLPDLMRRYISKQLDI
;
A
#
# COMPACT_ATOMS: atom_id res chain seq x y z
N MET A 1 23.62 -13.07 19.00
CA MET A 1 23.46 -12.45 17.66
C MET A 1 22.70 -11.13 17.77
N LEU A 2 21.50 -11.13 18.37
CA LEU A 2 20.73 -9.92 18.66
C LEU A 2 21.52 -8.86 19.46
N ASP A 3 22.21 -9.26 20.54
CA ASP A 3 23.02 -8.32 21.34
C ASP A 3 24.17 -7.71 20.53
N SER A 4 24.74 -8.48 19.59
CA SER A 4 25.79 -8.00 18.70
C SER A 4 25.22 -6.98 17.70
N LEU A 5 24.01 -7.22 17.17
CA LEU A 5 23.26 -6.28 16.33
C LEU A 5 22.90 -4.99 17.07
N ASN A 6 22.34 -5.10 18.28
CA ASN A 6 21.99 -3.96 19.12
C ASN A 6 23.21 -3.20 19.66
N ALA A 7 24.40 -3.81 19.64
CA ALA A 7 25.67 -3.15 19.93
C ALA A 7 26.25 -2.40 18.71
N LEU A 8 25.76 -2.65 17.50
CA LEU A 8 26.23 -1.92 16.31
C LEU A 8 25.81 -0.45 16.39
N MET A 9 26.80 0.43 16.22
CA MET A 9 26.60 1.85 16.01
C MET A 9 26.71 2.12 14.52
N LEU A 10 25.57 2.30 13.85
CA LEU A 10 25.52 2.56 12.41
C LEU A 10 24.96 3.97 12.13
N PRO A 11 25.65 5.05 12.52
CA PRO A 11 25.11 6.41 12.45
C PRO A 11 24.85 6.90 11.00
N ALA A 12 25.46 6.24 10.01
CA ALA A 12 25.28 6.54 8.58
C ALA A 12 24.28 5.60 7.88
N LEU A 13 23.62 4.71 8.62
CA LEU A 13 22.62 3.81 8.05
C LEU A 13 21.37 4.61 7.65
N THR A 14 21.14 4.72 6.34
CA THR A 14 19.97 5.40 5.78
C THR A 14 18.84 4.44 5.44
N ASN A 15 19.16 3.18 5.14
CA ASN A 15 18.20 2.16 4.74
C ASN A 15 18.41 0.91 5.58
N LEU A 16 17.36 0.44 6.24
CA LEU A 16 17.34 -0.81 6.97
C LEU A 16 16.22 -1.67 6.41
N ASN A 17 16.60 -2.76 5.76
CA ASN A 17 15.70 -3.82 5.32
C ASN A 17 16.10 -5.08 6.06
N VAL A 18 15.15 -5.65 6.79
CA VAL A 18 15.34 -6.87 7.56
C VAL A 18 14.22 -7.81 7.19
N ASP A 19 14.59 -8.85 6.46
CA ASP A 19 13.71 -9.97 6.14
C ASP A 19 14.07 -11.14 7.05
N PHE A 20 13.06 -11.69 7.73
CA PHE A 20 13.22 -12.72 8.72
C PHE A 20 12.59 -14.02 8.21
N ASP A 21 13.39 -14.82 7.51
CA ASP A 21 13.00 -16.17 7.10
C ASP A 21 13.10 -17.13 8.30
N PHE A 22 12.10 -17.14 9.17
CA PHE A 22 12.01 -18.11 10.27
C PHE A 22 11.04 -19.24 9.95
N TRP A 23 11.59 -20.45 9.72
CA TRP A 23 10.84 -21.70 9.67
C TRP A 23 11.43 -22.70 10.67
N PRO A 24 10.64 -23.37 11.54
CA PRO A 24 9.20 -23.30 11.71
C PRO A 24 8.73 -22.21 12.69
N TRP A 25 7.47 -21.84 12.58
CA TRP A 25 6.81 -20.65 13.15
C TRP A 25 6.45 -20.81 14.63
N GLU A 26 6.72 -21.99 15.21
CA GLU A 26 6.26 -22.36 16.55
C GLU A 26 7.01 -21.60 17.66
N ASP A 27 8.19 -21.07 17.35
CA ASP A 27 8.98 -20.20 18.24
C ASP A 27 9.34 -18.90 17.50
N ALA A 28 8.35 -18.10 17.09
CA ALA A 28 8.59 -16.79 16.49
C ALA A 28 9.55 -15.98 17.38
N LEU A 29 10.81 -15.87 16.94
CA LEU A 29 11.86 -15.17 17.65
C LEU A 29 11.53 -13.68 17.56
N PHE A 30 10.94 -13.14 18.62
CA PHE A 30 10.73 -11.70 18.74
C PHE A 30 12.08 -10.99 18.86
N ILE A 31 12.51 -10.38 17.76
CA ILE A 31 13.77 -9.65 17.68
C ILE A 31 13.49 -8.18 18.00
N ASP A 32 13.84 -7.77 19.22
CA ASP A 32 13.75 -6.37 19.62
C ASP A 32 14.91 -5.56 19.03
N LEU A 33 14.62 -4.86 17.93
CA LEU A 33 15.55 -3.96 17.24
C LEU A 33 15.46 -2.50 17.70
N ARG A 34 14.62 -2.17 18.71
CA ARG A 34 14.52 -0.79 19.23
C ARG A 34 15.88 -0.20 19.63
N PRO A 35 16.79 -0.93 20.32
CA PRO A 35 18.08 -0.36 20.69
C PRO A 35 18.94 0.03 19.49
N LEU A 36 18.84 -0.68 18.36
CA LEU A 36 19.49 -0.31 17.11
C LEU A 36 18.82 0.91 16.48
N LEU A 37 17.49 0.90 16.37
CA LEU A 37 16.67 1.95 15.74
C LEU A 37 16.81 3.31 16.47
N GLU A 38 16.93 3.30 17.79
CA GLU A 38 17.15 4.51 18.60
C GLU A 38 18.53 5.14 18.39
N LYS A 39 19.53 4.34 17.95
CA LYS A 39 20.90 4.80 17.68
C LYS A 39 21.11 5.25 16.24
N THR A 40 20.25 4.83 15.31
CA THR A 40 20.36 5.15 13.88
C THR A 40 19.51 6.37 13.53
N SER A 41 20.02 7.57 13.84
CA SER A 41 19.30 8.83 13.61
C SER A 41 19.17 9.21 12.13
N ALA A 42 20.07 8.73 11.26
CA ALA A 42 20.07 9.03 9.83
C ALA A 42 19.14 8.14 8.99
N LEU A 43 18.36 7.26 9.62
CA LEU A 43 17.52 6.31 8.90
C LEU A 43 16.36 7.02 8.16
N GLU A 44 16.28 6.78 6.85
CA GLU A 44 15.26 7.32 5.96
C GLU A 44 14.26 6.26 5.49
N VAL A 45 14.70 5.01 5.35
CA VAL A 45 13.87 3.88 4.91
C VAL A 45 13.95 2.75 5.92
N LEU A 46 12.79 2.31 6.40
CA LEU A 46 12.65 1.16 7.28
C LEU A 46 11.69 0.15 6.64
N ASP A 47 12.20 -1.06 6.39
CA ASP A 47 11.47 -2.20 5.87
C ASP A 47 11.67 -3.36 6.84
N LEU A 48 10.72 -3.47 7.78
CA LEU A 48 10.80 -4.36 8.93
C LEU A 48 9.41 -4.46 9.57
N ASP A 49 8.97 -5.69 9.81
CA ASP A 49 7.84 -5.96 10.71
C ASP A 49 8.31 -5.77 12.15
N LEU A 50 7.76 -4.77 12.85
CA LEU A 50 8.10 -4.47 14.23
C LEU A 50 7.22 -5.27 15.21
N HIS A 51 6.34 -6.16 14.73
CA HIS A 51 5.50 -7.04 15.54
C HIS A 51 4.81 -6.32 16.71
N HIS A 52 4.28 -5.12 16.44
CA HIS A 52 3.53 -4.33 17.40
C HIS A 52 4.37 -3.82 18.58
N LEU A 53 5.70 -3.75 18.43
CA LEU A 53 6.60 -3.26 19.47
C LEU A 53 6.16 -1.86 19.92
N PRO A 54 5.88 -1.66 21.22
CA PRO A 54 5.32 -0.40 21.70
C PRO A 54 6.32 0.73 21.48
N LEU A 55 5.90 1.64 20.60
CA LEU A 55 6.26 3.05 20.51
C LEU A 55 7.75 3.30 20.70
N LEU A 56 8.50 3.14 19.60
CA LEU A 56 9.69 3.96 19.39
C LEU A 56 9.41 5.37 19.91
N SER A 57 10.30 5.89 20.76
CA SER A 57 10.18 7.26 21.28
C SER A 57 9.79 8.22 20.16
N ALA A 58 8.96 9.24 20.43
CA ALA A 58 8.55 10.24 19.44
C ALA A 58 9.74 10.93 18.73
N HIS A 59 10.94 10.81 19.30
CA HIS A 59 12.19 11.35 18.77
C HIS A 59 13.05 10.34 18.00
N ALA A 60 12.70 9.05 18.01
CA ALA A 60 13.40 8.04 17.25
C ALA A 60 13.06 8.17 15.76
N LEU A 61 14.05 7.91 14.90
CA LEU A 61 13.94 7.98 13.44
C LEU A 61 13.44 9.35 12.91
N PRO A 62 14.09 10.47 13.27
CA PRO A 62 13.62 11.82 12.92
C PRO A 62 13.62 12.11 11.41
N HIS A 63 14.35 11.32 10.63
CA HIS A 63 14.48 11.47 9.19
C HIS A 63 13.72 10.40 8.39
N LEU A 64 12.87 9.59 9.06
CA LEU A 64 12.14 8.52 8.40
C LEU A 64 11.17 9.07 7.34
N ARG A 65 11.38 8.64 6.09
CA ARG A 65 10.60 9.02 4.91
C ARG A 65 9.76 7.88 4.37
N THR A 66 10.22 6.65 4.53
CA THR A 66 9.54 5.46 4.02
C THR A 66 9.47 4.40 5.10
N PHE A 67 8.26 3.89 5.33
CA PHE A 67 8.04 2.71 6.17
C PHE A 67 7.33 1.62 5.35
N ILE A 68 7.84 0.39 5.49
CA ILE A 68 7.27 -0.83 4.94
C ILE A 68 7.12 -1.81 6.11
N GLY A 69 5.90 -2.25 6.37
CA GLY A 69 5.60 -3.10 7.53
C GLY A 69 4.12 -3.36 7.70
N ASP A 70 3.69 -3.64 8.93
CA ASP A 70 2.29 -3.92 9.24
C ASP A 70 1.48 -2.65 9.61
N VAL A 71 0.15 -2.82 9.72
CA VAL A 71 -0.77 -1.73 10.06
C VAL A 71 -0.59 -1.24 11.50
N GLN A 72 -0.30 -2.14 12.44
CA GLN A 72 -0.25 -1.83 13.86
C GLN A 72 0.98 -0.95 14.20
N ASP A 73 2.12 -1.26 13.59
CA ASP A 73 3.38 -0.55 13.73
C ASP A 73 3.26 0.90 13.23
N SER A 74 2.48 1.10 12.17
CA SER A 74 2.25 2.41 11.58
C SER A 74 1.62 3.42 12.55
N LEU A 75 0.92 2.95 13.60
CA LEU A 75 0.35 3.83 14.65
C LEU A 75 1.42 4.60 15.42
N THR A 76 2.60 4.01 15.55
CA THR A 76 3.73 4.59 16.28
C THR A 76 4.51 5.59 15.42
N LEU A 77 4.53 5.36 14.10
CA LEU A 77 5.32 6.13 13.14
C LEU A 77 4.56 7.33 12.57
N CYS A 78 3.24 7.21 12.41
CA CYS A 78 2.35 8.26 11.92
C CYS A 78 1.94 9.21 13.06
N ASP A 79 2.90 9.98 13.58
CA ASP A 79 2.75 10.81 14.79
C ASP A 79 2.83 12.33 14.57
N ALA A 80 2.97 12.76 13.31
CA ALA A 80 3.20 14.14 12.84
C ALA A 80 4.64 14.68 13.03
N ASN A 81 5.53 13.96 13.72
CA ASN A 81 6.88 14.45 14.02
C ASN A 81 7.90 14.07 12.96
N ARG A 82 7.58 13.08 12.13
CA ARG A 82 8.48 12.54 11.10
C ARG A 82 8.06 12.98 9.70
N PRO A 83 9.01 13.20 8.79
CA PRO A 83 8.73 13.55 7.39
C PRO A 83 8.33 12.31 6.57
N LEU A 84 7.38 11.53 7.07
CA LEU A 84 6.96 10.27 6.46
C LEU A 84 6.22 10.59 5.15
N HIS A 85 6.78 10.16 4.03
CA HIS A 85 6.29 10.41 2.68
C HIS A 85 5.66 9.17 2.04
N THR A 86 6.18 7.99 2.38
CA THR A 86 5.73 6.71 1.84
C THR A 86 5.38 5.75 2.96
N LEU A 87 4.20 5.16 2.85
CA LEU A 87 3.73 4.13 3.75
C LEU A 87 3.27 2.93 2.92
N ASP A 88 3.92 1.79 3.12
CA ASP A 88 3.62 0.53 2.47
C ASP A 88 3.20 -0.49 3.53
N LEU A 89 1.89 -0.66 3.68
CA LEU A 89 1.29 -1.44 4.74
C LEU A 89 0.83 -2.78 4.20
N THR A 90 1.31 -3.83 4.85
CA THR A 90 0.82 -5.18 4.67
C THR A 90 -0.47 -5.35 5.45
N LEU A 91 -1.56 -5.66 4.75
CA LEU A 91 -2.84 -5.99 5.36
C LEU A 91 -2.93 -7.49 5.63
N SER A 92 -3.23 -7.84 6.89
CA SER A 92 -3.45 -9.22 7.31
C SER A 92 -4.73 -9.78 6.71
N PHE A 93 -4.61 -10.98 6.13
CA PHE A 93 -5.70 -11.77 5.60
C PHE A 93 -6.48 -12.45 6.75
N PRO A 94 -7.83 -12.65 6.69
CA PRO A 94 -8.75 -12.45 5.57
C PRO A 94 -9.54 -11.15 5.54
N ASP A 95 -9.52 -10.36 6.60
CA ASP A 95 -10.55 -9.35 6.80
C ASP A 95 -10.20 -7.99 6.18
N TYR A 96 -8.91 -7.73 5.89
CA TYR A 96 -8.41 -6.45 5.33
C TYR A 96 -9.06 -5.25 6.02
N ASP A 97 -9.34 -5.41 7.31
CA ASP A 97 -9.91 -4.39 8.16
C ASP A 97 -8.73 -3.54 8.63
N LEU A 98 -8.88 -2.22 8.58
CA LEU A 98 -7.90 -1.27 9.12
C LEU A 98 -7.95 -1.25 10.67
N THR A 99 -8.64 -2.21 11.28
CA THR A 99 -8.68 -2.45 12.71
C THR A 99 -7.29 -2.73 13.23
N VAL A 100 -6.94 -1.97 14.25
CA VAL A 100 -5.74 -2.15 15.06
C VAL A 100 -6.15 -2.47 16.50
N THR A 101 -5.26 -3.09 17.26
CA THR A 101 -5.51 -3.38 18.68
C THR A 101 -4.76 -2.36 19.54
N ILE A 102 -5.49 -1.58 20.33
CA ILE A 102 -4.92 -0.61 21.28
C ILE A 102 -5.38 -0.99 22.67
N ASN A 103 -4.44 -1.37 23.55
CA ASN A 103 -4.74 -1.82 24.92
C ASN A 103 -5.82 -2.93 24.94
N ASP A 104 -5.65 -3.94 24.09
CA ASP A 104 -6.58 -5.07 23.91
C ASP A 104 -7.98 -4.69 23.38
N ILE A 105 -8.14 -3.46 22.88
CA ILE A 105 -9.38 -2.97 22.27
C ILE A 105 -9.17 -2.80 20.76
N ALA A 106 -10.03 -3.45 19.97
CA ALA A 106 -10.08 -3.26 18.53
C ALA A 106 -10.60 -1.85 18.19
N ASP A 107 -9.80 -1.07 17.47
CA ASP A 107 -10.12 0.28 17.01
C ASP A 107 -9.95 0.38 15.48
N ARG A 108 -11.05 0.68 14.80
CA ARG A 108 -11.13 0.85 13.33
C ARG A 108 -10.72 2.25 12.85
N THR A 109 -10.66 3.20 13.76
CA THR A 109 -10.49 4.62 13.47
C THR A 109 -9.08 5.12 13.81
N ALA A 110 -8.36 4.39 14.65
CA ALA A 110 -7.03 4.78 15.10
C ALA A 110 -6.05 4.95 13.95
N LEU A 111 -5.98 4.00 13.00
CA LEU A 111 -5.10 4.13 11.84
C LEU A 111 -5.43 5.38 11.03
N LEU A 112 -6.69 5.57 10.66
CA LEU A 112 -7.16 6.71 9.89
C LEU A 112 -6.83 8.03 10.58
N SER A 113 -7.00 8.09 11.89
CA SER A 113 -6.66 9.25 12.72
C SER A 113 -5.16 9.55 12.71
N ARG A 114 -4.31 8.52 12.65
CA ARG A 114 -2.85 8.65 12.58
C ARG A 114 -2.38 9.08 11.20
N LEU A 115 -2.96 8.49 10.15
CA LEU A 115 -2.73 8.90 8.78
C LEU A 115 -3.10 10.38 8.57
N ALA A 116 -4.25 10.81 9.07
CA ALA A 116 -4.69 12.21 9.03
C ALA A 116 -3.72 13.19 9.73
N ARG A 117 -2.94 12.71 10.69
CA ARG A 117 -1.91 13.48 11.39
C ARG A 117 -0.56 13.49 10.66
N THR A 118 -0.45 12.86 9.49
CA THR A 118 0.80 12.75 8.74
C THR A 118 0.71 13.57 7.44
N PRO A 119 0.78 14.91 7.50
CA PRO A 119 0.56 15.78 6.35
C PRO A 119 1.63 15.65 5.26
N THR A 120 2.77 15.04 5.58
CA THR A 120 3.85 14.77 4.64
C THR A 120 3.60 13.54 3.78
N LEU A 121 2.59 12.73 4.09
CA LEU A 121 2.33 11.47 3.40
C LEU A 121 1.86 11.73 1.96
N ARG A 122 2.59 11.16 0.99
CA ARG A 122 2.33 11.32 -0.44
C ARG A 122 2.07 10.01 -1.16
N ARG A 123 2.54 8.90 -0.61
CA ARG A 123 2.43 7.57 -1.22
C ARG A 123 1.89 6.60 -0.18
N LEU A 124 0.77 5.97 -0.49
CA LEU A 124 0.13 4.98 0.38
C LEU A 124 -0.12 3.71 -0.40
N PHE A 125 0.39 2.60 0.10
CA PHE A 125 0.17 1.28 -0.47
C PHE A 125 -0.46 0.40 0.61
N PHE A 126 -1.66 -0.08 0.34
CA PHE A 126 -2.28 -1.15 1.11
C PHE A 126 -2.10 -2.44 0.33
N VAL A 127 -1.03 -3.16 0.64
CA VAL A 127 -0.61 -4.37 -0.07
C VAL A 127 -1.08 -5.60 0.70
N HIS A 128 -1.54 -6.62 -0.03
CA HIS A 128 -1.95 -7.88 0.55
C HIS A 128 -0.73 -8.76 0.89
N GLY A 129 -0.75 -9.42 2.05
CA GLY A 129 -0.13 -10.74 2.23
C GLY A 129 1.39 -10.82 2.00
N GLY A 130 2.15 -9.87 2.56
CA GLY A 130 3.62 -9.84 2.46
C GLY A 130 4.10 -9.82 1.00
N ARG A 131 5.41 -9.84 0.80
CA ARG A 131 5.98 -9.86 -0.56
C ARG A 131 5.78 -11.20 -1.30
N GLN A 132 5.17 -12.21 -0.68
CA GLN A 132 5.27 -13.59 -1.16
C GLN A 132 3.97 -14.38 -1.36
N ASP A 133 2.79 -13.98 -0.86
CA ASP A 133 1.60 -14.81 -1.09
C ASP A 133 0.36 -13.97 -1.42
N VAL A 134 0.20 -13.71 -2.71
CA VAL A 134 -1.04 -13.17 -3.26
C VAL A 134 -1.97 -14.34 -3.62
N GLY A 135 -3.10 -14.45 -2.92
CA GLY A 135 -4.34 -14.87 -3.58
C GLY A 135 -4.72 -16.35 -3.57
N SER A 136 -4.09 -17.22 -2.77
CA SER A 136 -4.42 -18.65 -2.85
C SER A 136 -5.79 -19.06 -2.27
N ASN A 137 -6.35 -18.31 -1.30
CA ASN A 137 -7.46 -18.80 -0.47
C ASN A 137 -8.58 -17.78 -0.14
N SER A 138 -8.68 -16.65 -0.84
CA SER A 138 -9.49 -15.51 -0.34
C SER A 138 -10.95 -15.40 -0.77
N GLY A 139 -11.37 -16.01 -1.89
CA GLY A 139 -12.71 -15.79 -2.42
C GLY A 139 -13.01 -14.28 -2.63
N ASN A 140 -14.23 -13.83 -2.26
CA ASN A 140 -14.63 -12.40 -2.28
C ASN A 140 -14.17 -11.61 -1.03
N ARG A 141 -13.30 -12.17 -0.18
CA ARG A 141 -12.82 -11.47 1.02
C ARG A 141 -11.59 -10.65 0.66
N GLY A 142 -11.46 -9.50 1.30
CA GLY A 142 -10.24 -8.72 1.24
C GLY A 142 -10.23 -7.45 0.43
N TYR A 143 -11.38 -6.78 0.43
CA TYR A 143 -11.57 -5.52 -0.23
C TYR A 143 -12.08 -4.51 0.79
N LEU A 144 -11.48 -3.32 0.79
CA LEU A 144 -11.94 -2.24 1.65
C LEU A 144 -13.31 -1.75 1.17
N PRO A 145 -14.31 -1.66 2.06
CA PRO A 145 -15.60 -1.08 1.70
C PRO A 145 -15.44 0.36 1.18
N PRO A 146 -16.31 0.84 0.26
CA PRO A 146 -16.26 2.22 -0.25
C PRO A 146 -16.25 3.28 0.86
N SER A 147 -16.93 3.03 1.98
CA SER A 147 -16.96 3.93 3.13
C SER A 147 -15.59 4.08 3.79
N VAL A 148 -14.84 2.99 3.91
CA VAL A 148 -13.47 3.00 4.45
C VAL A 148 -12.52 3.65 3.46
N PHE A 149 -12.67 3.37 2.15
CA PHE A 149 -11.88 4.06 1.13
C PHE A 149 -12.11 5.58 1.15
N HIS A 150 -13.37 6.03 1.27
CA HIS A 150 -13.69 7.44 1.46
C HIS A 150 -13.01 8.04 2.71
N GLN A 151 -12.97 7.31 3.82
CA GLN A 151 -12.27 7.74 5.04
C GLN A 151 -10.76 7.84 4.85
N VAL A 152 -10.14 6.92 4.11
CA VAL A 152 -8.72 7.00 3.74
C VAL A 152 -8.45 8.25 2.91
N ALA A 153 -9.26 8.48 1.87
CA ALA A 153 -9.08 9.62 0.96
C ALA A 153 -9.26 10.97 1.68
N THR A 154 -10.25 11.07 2.58
CA THR A 154 -10.44 12.26 3.41
C THR A 154 -9.34 12.46 4.45
N SER A 155 -8.76 11.38 4.97
CA SER A 155 -7.64 11.46 5.93
C SER A 155 -6.33 11.86 5.23
N CYS A 156 -6.13 11.46 3.98
CA CYS A 156 -4.91 11.72 3.21
C CYS A 156 -5.21 12.40 1.87
N PRO A 157 -5.71 13.65 1.85
CA PRO A 157 -6.10 14.33 0.60
C PRO A 157 -4.90 14.64 -0.32
N ASP A 158 -3.70 14.60 0.25
CA ASP A 158 -2.45 15.04 -0.37
C ASP A 158 -1.68 13.91 -1.10
N LEU A 159 -2.29 12.73 -1.20
CA LEU A 159 -1.69 11.58 -1.87
C LEU A 159 -1.46 11.84 -3.37
N THR A 160 -0.31 11.38 -3.83
CA THR A 160 0.14 11.40 -5.23
C THR A 160 0.14 9.99 -5.82
N HIS A 161 0.34 8.98 -4.98
CA HIS A 161 0.35 7.57 -5.35
C HIS A 161 -0.51 6.77 -4.38
N LEU A 162 -1.38 5.93 -4.91
CA LEU A 162 -2.25 5.06 -4.12
C LEU A 162 -2.29 3.65 -4.71
N GLU A 163 -2.09 2.66 -3.86
CA GLU A 163 -2.47 1.28 -4.14
C GLU A 163 -3.44 0.76 -3.09
N ILE A 164 -4.53 0.15 -3.54
CA ILE A 164 -5.60 -0.27 -2.65
C ILE A 164 -6.45 -1.39 -3.26
N CYS A 165 -6.87 -2.34 -2.41
CA CYS A 165 -7.93 -3.30 -2.71
C CYS A 165 -9.28 -2.73 -2.28
N VAL A 166 -10.20 -2.47 -3.21
CA VAL A 166 -11.47 -1.81 -2.91
C VAL A 166 -12.65 -2.62 -3.41
N ASP A 167 -13.71 -2.63 -2.61
CA ASP A 167 -15.03 -3.11 -3.02
C ASP A 167 -15.79 -1.95 -3.65
N GLY A 168 -16.68 -2.24 -4.59
CA GLY A 168 -17.55 -1.27 -5.23
C GLY A 168 -17.37 -1.17 -6.74
N SER A 169 -18.25 -0.36 -7.34
CA SER A 169 -18.22 -0.05 -8.76
C SER A 169 -17.19 1.04 -9.09
N LEU A 170 -16.74 1.10 -10.35
CA LEU A 170 -15.87 2.19 -10.82
C LEU A 170 -16.46 3.59 -10.53
N GLN A 171 -17.78 3.74 -10.56
CA GLN A 171 -18.44 5.01 -10.24
C GLN A 171 -18.25 5.39 -8.77
N GLN A 172 -18.39 4.43 -7.84
CA GLN A 172 -18.17 4.67 -6.41
C GLN A 172 -16.71 5.02 -6.14
N ILE A 173 -15.78 4.27 -6.73
CA ILE A 173 -14.34 4.53 -6.65
C ILE A 173 -14.05 5.94 -7.18
N GLY A 174 -14.57 6.27 -8.35
CA GLY A 174 -14.44 7.58 -8.98
C GLY A 174 -14.83 8.74 -8.08
N SER A 175 -15.99 8.65 -7.42
CA SER A 175 -16.45 9.70 -6.49
C SER A 175 -15.51 9.91 -5.31
N VAL A 176 -14.80 8.86 -4.86
CA VAL A 176 -13.78 8.96 -3.81
C VAL A 176 -12.50 9.59 -4.34
N LEU A 177 -12.13 9.33 -5.60
CA LEU A 177 -10.92 9.92 -6.21
C LEU A 177 -11.02 11.45 -6.37
N GLU A 178 -12.23 12.02 -6.42
CA GLU A 178 -12.43 13.49 -6.38
C GLU A 178 -11.83 14.13 -5.12
N LEU A 179 -11.72 13.36 -4.04
CA LEU A 179 -11.15 13.81 -2.76
C LEU A 179 -9.61 13.78 -2.75
N LEU A 180 -8.99 13.25 -3.81
CA LEU A 180 -7.54 13.12 -3.97
C LEU A 180 -7.06 14.00 -5.14
N PRO A 181 -7.09 15.33 -5.00
CA PRO A 181 -6.80 16.25 -6.10
C PRO A 181 -5.36 16.18 -6.62
N ASN A 182 -4.45 15.62 -5.83
CA ASN A 182 -3.02 15.50 -6.16
C ASN A 182 -2.64 14.12 -6.71
N LEU A 183 -3.60 13.22 -6.89
CA LEU A 183 -3.33 11.85 -7.31
C LEU A 183 -2.85 11.80 -8.76
N VAL A 184 -1.67 11.22 -8.96
CA VAL A 184 -1.02 11.07 -10.26
C VAL A 184 -0.96 9.60 -10.67
N TRP A 185 -0.86 8.70 -9.70
CA TRP A 185 -0.70 7.28 -9.94
C TRP A 185 -1.67 6.49 -9.07
N ILE A 186 -2.36 5.53 -9.66
CA ILE A 186 -3.25 4.63 -8.93
C ILE A 186 -3.13 3.19 -9.41
N ARG A 187 -3.10 2.27 -8.44
CA ARG A 187 -3.32 0.84 -8.65
C ARG A 187 -4.51 0.36 -7.83
N LEU A 188 -5.48 -0.23 -8.51
CA LEU A 188 -6.71 -0.74 -7.91
C LEU A 188 -6.78 -2.25 -8.11
N HIS A 189 -6.91 -2.97 -7.02
CA HIS A 189 -7.29 -4.39 -7.05
C HIS A 189 -8.81 -4.46 -6.93
N LEU A 190 -9.46 -4.94 -7.99
CA LEU A 190 -10.91 -4.94 -8.14
C LEU A 190 -11.46 -6.37 -8.01
N GLN A 191 -12.68 -6.47 -7.50
CA GLN A 191 -13.44 -7.72 -7.59
C GLN A 191 -13.64 -8.11 -9.05
N HIS A 192 -13.66 -9.41 -9.32
CA HIS A 192 -13.79 -9.95 -10.67
C HIS A 192 -15.01 -9.39 -11.43
N THR A 193 -16.15 -9.24 -10.77
CA THR A 193 -17.37 -8.68 -11.37
C THR A 193 -17.20 -7.23 -11.80
N THR A 194 -16.57 -6.40 -10.97
CA THR A 194 -16.23 -5.02 -11.31
C THR A 194 -15.17 -4.98 -12.40
N PHE A 195 -14.13 -5.81 -12.31
CA PHE A 195 -13.07 -5.86 -13.33
C PHE A 195 -13.62 -6.29 -14.70
N ALA A 196 -14.53 -7.26 -14.75
CA ALA A 196 -15.11 -7.78 -15.98
C ALA A 196 -15.94 -6.73 -16.75
N SER A 197 -16.44 -5.67 -16.09
CA SER A 197 -17.13 -4.57 -16.77
C SER A 197 -16.18 -3.53 -17.36
N VAL A 198 -14.94 -3.46 -16.85
CA VAL A 198 -13.95 -2.42 -17.17
C VAL A 198 -13.72 -2.33 -18.67
N ASN A 199 -13.91 -1.12 -19.19
CA ASN A 199 -13.52 -0.74 -20.54
C ASN A 199 -13.02 0.71 -20.54
N SER A 200 -12.37 1.13 -21.63
CA SER A 200 -11.75 2.47 -21.71
C SER A 200 -12.75 3.60 -21.46
N TYR A 201 -14.00 3.45 -21.91
CA TYR A 201 -15.04 4.47 -21.67
C TYR A 201 -15.41 4.56 -20.19
N GLU A 202 -15.56 3.43 -19.50
CA GLU A 202 -15.82 3.41 -18.06
C GLU A 202 -14.66 3.99 -17.24
N VAL A 203 -13.42 3.68 -17.61
CA VAL A 203 -12.22 4.23 -16.94
C VAL A 203 -12.14 5.74 -17.16
N GLN A 204 -12.36 6.20 -18.39
CA GLN A 204 -12.32 7.62 -18.70
C GLN A 204 -13.41 8.38 -17.94
N ARG A 205 -14.65 7.88 -17.99
CA ARG A 205 -15.80 8.51 -17.36
C ARG A 205 -15.69 8.54 -15.83
N ASN A 206 -15.28 7.41 -15.23
CA ASN A 206 -15.40 7.24 -13.78
C ASN A 206 -14.09 7.41 -13.02
N LEU A 207 -12.91 7.26 -13.62
CA LEU A 207 -11.64 7.44 -12.89
C LEU A 207 -10.90 8.70 -13.33
N LEU A 208 -10.84 8.95 -14.63
CA LEU A 208 -10.06 10.07 -15.17
C LEU A 208 -10.78 11.42 -15.08
N THR A 209 -12.08 11.48 -15.40
CA THR A 209 -12.85 12.74 -15.25
C THR A 209 -12.85 13.25 -13.80
N PRO A 210 -13.05 12.40 -12.77
CA PRO A 210 -12.97 12.80 -11.36
C PRO A 210 -11.55 13.19 -10.90
N SER A 211 -10.51 12.66 -11.54
CA SER A 211 -9.11 12.86 -11.15
C SER A 211 -8.24 13.22 -12.36
N SER A 212 -8.29 14.50 -12.75
CA SER A 212 -7.61 15.04 -13.95
C SER A 212 -6.07 15.00 -13.88
N ARG A 213 -5.50 14.84 -12.69
CA ARG A 213 -4.04 14.75 -12.50
C ARG A 213 -3.50 13.35 -12.69
N LEU A 214 -4.35 12.33 -12.81
CA LEU A 214 -3.91 10.97 -13.11
C LEU A 214 -3.08 10.94 -14.38
N ARG A 215 -1.97 10.22 -14.30
CA ARG A 215 -1.01 9.92 -15.38
C ARG A 215 -0.87 8.43 -15.60
N PHE A 216 -1.12 7.63 -14.57
CA PHE A 216 -1.05 6.18 -14.65
C PHE A 216 -2.19 5.52 -13.87
N ILE A 217 -2.85 4.56 -14.53
CA ILE A 217 -3.93 3.76 -13.95
C ILE A 217 -3.59 2.29 -14.17
N TRP A 218 -3.60 1.51 -13.10
CA TRP A 218 -3.42 0.07 -13.13
C TRP A 218 -4.59 -0.60 -12.43
N LEU A 219 -5.32 -1.43 -13.17
CA LEU A 219 -6.43 -2.22 -12.66
C LEU A 219 -6.04 -3.69 -12.69
N ASP A 220 -6.22 -4.39 -11.58
CA ASP A 220 -5.95 -5.81 -11.45
C ASP A 220 -7.24 -6.59 -11.17
N ASP A 221 -7.44 -7.69 -11.89
CA ASP A 221 -8.46 -8.71 -11.64
C ASP A 221 -7.93 -9.67 -10.58
N HIS A 222 -8.52 -9.63 -9.40
CA HIS A 222 -8.19 -10.58 -8.37
C HIS A 222 -9.08 -11.83 -8.55
N LEU A 223 -8.78 -12.62 -9.59
CA LEU A 223 -9.52 -13.84 -9.91
C LEU A 223 -9.38 -14.90 -8.80
N THR A 224 -10.54 -15.38 -8.37
CA THR A 224 -10.78 -16.48 -7.44
C THR A 224 -10.12 -17.80 -7.87
N LEU A 225 -9.25 -18.36 -7.04
CA LEU A 225 -8.67 -19.72 -7.13
C LEU A 225 -9.70 -20.86 -6.84
N HIS A 226 -10.99 -20.64 -7.10
CA HIS A 226 -12.07 -21.60 -6.84
C HIS A 226 -12.47 -22.42 -8.08
N MET A 227 -11.52 -23.00 -8.80
CA MET A 227 -11.82 -24.12 -9.72
C MET A 227 -11.13 -25.41 -9.27
N PRO A 228 -11.82 -26.56 -9.34
CA PRO A 228 -11.25 -27.85 -8.95
C PRO A 228 -9.99 -28.17 -9.79
N PRO A 229 -9.05 -28.98 -9.26
CA PRO A 229 -7.67 -29.10 -9.73
C PRO A 229 -7.50 -29.87 -11.06
N THR A 230 -8.52 -29.92 -11.92
CA THR A 230 -8.53 -30.77 -13.12
C THR A 230 -8.22 -30.03 -14.43
N LEU A 231 -7.84 -28.75 -14.39
CA LEU A 231 -7.45 -28.00 -15.58
C LEU A 231 -6.03 -27.42 -15.44
N PRO A 232 -5.05 -27.83 -16.26
CA PRO A 232 -3.79 -27.12 -16.36
C PRO A 232 -4.01 -25.91 -17.29
N ARG A 233 -4.29 -24.74 -16.72
CA ARG A 233 -4.25 -23.47 -17.45
C ARG A 233 -3.62 -22.39 -16.58
N GLY A 234 -2.62 -21.72 -17.15
CA GLY A 234 -1.73 -20.78 -16.46
C GLY A 234 -2.45 -19.74 -15.63
N ASN A 235 -1.90 -19.50 -14.44
CA ASN A 235 -2.24 -18.43 -13.52
C ASN A 235 -1.89 -17.07 -14.14
N GLU A 236 -2.71 -16.57 -15.05
CA GLU A 236 -2.57 -15.20 -15.56
C GLU A 236 -3.35 -14.24 -14.65
N VAL A 237 -2.66 -13.53 -13.76
CA VAL A 237 -3.16 -12.29 -13.17
C VAL A 237 -3.53 -11.38 -14.33
N ARG A 238 -4.83 -11.08 -14.49
CA ARG A 238 -5.31 -10.21 -15.56
C ARG A 238 -5.16 -8.78 -15.07
N SER A 239 -4.28 -8.03 -15.74
CA SER A 239 -4.04 -6.63 -15.46
C SER A 239 -4.38 -5.80 -16.69
N ILE A 240 -4.94 -4.61 -16.47
CA ILE A 240 -5.15 -3.59 -17.49
C ILE A 240 -4.46 -2.34 -17.01
N THR A 241 -3.62 -1.75 -17.86
CA THR A 241 -2.88 -0.54 -17.53
C THR A 241 -3.07 0.53 -18.60
N PHE A 242 -3.21 1.77 -18.14
CA PHE A 242 -3.40 2.94 -18.99
C PHE A 242 -2.38 4.02 -18.62
N LEU A 243 -1.78 4.62 -19.65
CA LEU A 243 -1.16 5.93 -19.54
C LEU A 243 -2.19 7.00 -19.88
N VAL A 244 -2.17 8.11 -19.15
CA VAL A 244 -3.00 9.28 -19.45
C VAL A 244 -2.13 10.34 -20.10
N ASP A 245 -2.35 10.55 -21.39
CA ASP A 245 -1.75 11.66 -22.12
C ASP A 245 -2.74 12.85 -22.18
N GLN A 246 -2.21 14.04 -22.43
CA GLN A 246 -3.02 15.17 -22.88
C GLN A 246 -2.93 15.25 -24.40
N ASP A 247 -4.07 15.36 -25.07
CA ASP A 247 -4.11 15.69 -26.49
C ASP A 247 -3.77 17.17 -26.73
N GLN A 248 -3.75 17.56 -28.01
CA GLN A 248 -3.41 18.93 -28.41
C GLN A 248 -4.43 19.97 -27.94
N GLU A 249 -5.64 19.54 -27.56
CA GLU A 249 -6.70 20.38 -27.04
C GLU A 249 -6.71 20.43 -25.50
N GLY A 250 -5.77 19.72 -24.85
CA GLY A 250 -5.66 19.63 -23.40
C GLY A 250 -6.61 18.60 -22.76
N THR A 251 -7.30 17.80 -23.56
CA THR A 251 -8.19 16.74 -23.09
C THR A 251 -7.37 15.50 -22.73
N HIS A 252 -7.70 14.86 -21.61
CA HIS A 252 -7.04 13.64 -21.19
C HIS A 252 -7.51 12.43 -22.00
N VAL A 253 -6.55 11.70 -22.57
CA VAL A 253 -6.79 10.51 -23.40
C VAL A 253 -6.08 9.31 -22.79
N LEU A 254 -6.81 8.20 -22.66
CA LEU A 254 -6.25 6.93 -22.23
C LEU A 254 -5.51 6.26 -23.38
N ARG A 255 -4.23 5.95 -23.17
CA ARG A 255 -3.44 5.12 -24.08
C ARG A 255 -3.12 3.79 -23.42
N PRO A 256 -3.15 2.68 -24.18
CA PRO A 256 -2.58 1.44 -23.71
C PRO A 256 -1.14 1.67 -23.30
N ASN A 257 -0.78 1.12 -22.14
CA ASN A 257 0.57 1.25 -21.63
C ASN A 257 1.58 0.56 -22.58
N PRO A 258 2.66 1.24 -23.00
CA PRO A 258 3.68 0.68 -23.88
C PRO A 258 4.60 -0.32 -23.16
N TYR A 259 4.63 -0.29 -21.82
CA TYR A 259 5.48 -1.18 -21.03
C TYR A 259 4.83 -2.56 -20.87
N ARG A 260 5.64 -3.60 -21.01
CA ARG A 260 5.20 -4.96 -20.64
C ARG A 260 5.08 -5.06 -19.13
N LEU A 261 4.18 -5.92 -18.65
CA LEU A 261 3.94 -6.16 -17.22
C LEU A 261 5.23 -6.39 -16.40
N PRO A 262 6.24 -7.16 -16.86
CA PRO A 262 7.50 -7.33 -16.11
C PRO A 262 8.29 -6.04 -15.90
N ASP A 263 8.28 -5.13 -16.89
CA ASP A 263 8.99 -3.85 -16.79
C ASP A 263 8.27 -2.89 -15.84
N LEU A 264 6.93 -2.92 -15.84
CA LEU A 264 6.10 -2.18 -14.88
C LEU A 264 6.31 -2.70 -13.47
N MET A 265 6.28 -4.02 -13.29
CA MET A 265 6.56 -4.66 -12.01
C MET A 265 7.94 -4.26 -11.50
N ARG A 266 8.96 -4.22 -12.36
CA ARG A 266 10.32 -3.79 -11.96
C ARG A 266 10.32 -2.34 -11.48
N ARG A 267 9.69 -1.42 -12.21
CA ARG A 267 9.56 0.00 -11.83
C ARG A 267 8.79 0.14 -10.52
N TYR A 268 7.68 -0.58 -10.39
CA TYR A 268 6.84 -0.63 -9.20
C TYR A 268 7.60 -1.14 -7.97
N ILE A 269 8.32 -2.26 -8.09
CA ILE A 269 9.16 -2.83 -7.01
C ILE A 269 10.24 -1.83 -6.59
N SER A 270 10.86 -1.15 -7.56
CA SER A 270 11.84 -0.09 -7.26
C SER A 270 11.21 1.22 -6.75
N LYS A 271 9.88 1.28 -6.63
CA LYS A 271 9.08 2.47 -6.29
C LYS A 271 9.44 3.71 -7.14
N GLN A 272 9.93 3.49 -8.36
CA GLN A 272 10.18 4.50 -9.39
C GLN A 272 8.87 4.77 -10.15
N LEU A 273 7.93 5.41 -9.46
CA LEU A 273 6.56 5.60 -9.93
C LEU A 273 6.28 6.99 -10.51
N ASP A 274 7.26 7.90 -10.46
CA ASP A 274 7.19 9.20 -11.12
C ASP A 274 7.41 8.99 -12.63
N ILE A 275 6.34 8.58 -13.32
CA ILE A 275 6.25 8.43 -14.79
C ILE A 275 5.69 9.73 -15.38
#